data_AF-A0AAU9DB51-F1
#
_entry.id   AF-A0AAU9DB51-F1
#
_cell.length_a   1.000
_cell.length_b   1.000
_cell.length_c   1.000
_cell.angle_alpha   90.00
_cell.angle_beta   90.00
_cell.angle_gamma   90.00
#
_symmetry.space_group_name_H-M   'P 1'
#
loop_
_entity.id
_entity.type
_entity.pdbx_description
1 polymer ?
#
loop_
_entity_poly.entity_id
_entity_poly.type
_entity_poly.pdbx_seq_one_letter_code
_entity_poly.pdbx_strand_id
1 'polypeptide(L)'
;MFKDEFGLYPIAVIEHHLLAQTDKVNLSTYDICKNLNELWGSLRKEEREEKQLIDVDFILKINGLVAESLNITPRKTFKDAQAWDNVIETETQEFSISEDKYHWRCWMFSELYWNQLETLKISTCWFFYNVFNLTYGLPEEWLVMGKIGDFLDSLSGSGPPLFDGQTFYPEEYCGK
;
A
#
# COMPACT_ATOMS: atom_id res chain seq x y z
N MET A 1 20.04 13.71 -9.65
CA MET A 1 19.13 12.86 -10.43
C MET A 1 19.23 11.44 -9.89
N PHE A 2 18.85 11.26 -8.61
CA PHE A 2 18.81 9.98 -7.87
C PHE A 2 17.46 9.82 -7.14
N LYS A 3 16.49 10.73 -7.39
CA LYS A 3 15.24 10.77 -6.64
C LYS A 3 14.34 9.56 -6.94
N ASP A 4 14.47 8.95 -8.12
CA ASP A 4 13.55 7.90 -8.56
C ASP A 4 14.04 6.48 -8.20
N GLU A 5 15.34 6.27 -7.95
CA GLU A 5 15.90 4.93 -7.68
C GLU A 5 15.72 4.46 -6.23
N PHE A 6 15.28 5.34 -5.32
CA PHE A 6 15.16 5.03 -3.89
C PHE A 6 13.86 5.52 -3.24
N GLY A 7 12.83 5.84 -4.03
CA GLY A 7 11.55 6.31 -3.50
C GLY A 7 10.91 5.34 -2.51
N LEU A 8 11.13 4.04 -2.70
CA LEU A 8 10.64 2.97 -1.82
C LEU A 8 11.65 2.50 -0.77
N TYR A 9 12.79 3.18 -0.59
CA TYR A 9 13.79 2.77 0.39
C TYR A 9 13.24 2.73 1.83
N PRO A 10 12.46 3.73 2.29
CA PRO A 10 11.83 3.67 3.62
C PRO A 10 10.90 2.48 3.80
N ILE A 11 10.13 2.15 2.76
CA ILE A 11 9.24 0.97 2.74
C ILE A 11 10.07 -0.31 2.84
N ALA A 12 11.16 -0.42 2.08
CA ALA A 12 12.06 -1.55 2.12
C ALA A 12 12.73 -1.75 3.49
N VAL A 13 13.06 -0.66 4.21
CA VAL A 13 13.60 -0.72 5.58
C VAL A 13 12.58 -1.35 6.53
N ILE A 14 11.32 -0.92 6.44
CA ILE A 14 10.23 -1.43 7.28
C ILE A 14 10.00 -2.92 6.98
N GLU A 15 9.84 -3.29 5.71
CA GLU A 15 9.63 -4.69 5.33
C GLU A 15 10.78 -5.59 5.72
N HIS A 16 12.03 -5.16 5.54
CA HIS A 16 13.19 -5.93 5.96
C HIS A 16 13.11 -6.31 7.44
N HIS A 17 12.68 -5.39 8.31
CA HIS A 17 12.50 -5.67 9.74
C HIS A 17 11.34 -6.63 10.00
N LEU A 18 10.21 -6.47 9.31
CA LEU A 18 9.04 -7.34 9.47
C LEU A 18 9.32 -8.77 8.98
N LEU A 19 9.93 -8.90 7.80
CA LEU A 19 10.26 -10.19 7.18
C LEU A 19 11.36 -10.95 7.91
N ALA A 20 12.31 -10.25 8.52
CA ALA A 20 13.31 -10.86 9.39
C ALA A 20 12.67 -11.58 10.60
N GLN A 21 11.48 -11.15 11.02
CA GLN A 21 10.76 -11.76 12.15
C GLN A 21 9.87 -12.94 11.74
N THR A 22 9.32 -12.94 10.52
CA THR A 22 8.29 -13.92 10.11
C THR A 22 8.81 -15.05 9.24
N ASP A 23 9.55 -14.74 8.17
CA ASP A 23 9.74 -15.66 7.05
C ASP A 23 11.21 -16.00 6.76
N LYS A 24 12.16 -15.51 7.57
CA LYS A 24 13.62 -15.71 7.41
C LYS A 24 14.09 -15.42 5.98
N VAL A 25 13.52 -14.38 5.36
CA VAL A 25 13.92 -13.94 4.02
C VAL A 25 15.33 -13.34 4.11
N ASN A 26 16.26 -13.88 3.33
CA ASN A 26 17.65 -13.41 3.28
C ASN A 26 17.84 -12.38 2.16
N LEU A 27 16.96 -11.38 2.11
CA LEU A 27 17.09 -10.23 1.21
C LEU A 27 17.60 -9.05 2.03
N SER A 28 18.57 -8.30 1.48
CA SER A 28 18.96 -7.03 2.10
C SER A 28 17.89 -5.96 1.87
N THR A 29 17.89 -4.90 2.68
CA THR A 29 17.05 -3.71 2.41
C THR A 29 17.26 -3.16 1.00
N TYR A 30 18.49 -3.25 0.47
CA TYR A 30 18.79 -2.81 -0.89
C TYR A 30 18.09 -3.67 -1.94
N ASP A 31 18.14 -5.01 -1.80
CA ASP A 31 17.49 -5.93 -2.73
C ASP A 31 15.97 -5.75 -2.72
N ILE A 32 15.38 -5.59 -1.52
CA ILE A 32 13.95 -5.29 -1.38
C ILE A 32 13.62 -3.97 -2.08
N CYS A 33 14.37 -2.90 -1.81
CA CYS A 33 14.14 -1.59 -2.42
C CYS A 33 14.23 -1.65 -3.95
N LYS A 34 15.26 -2.32 -4.48
CA LYS A 34 15.44 -2.50 -5.92
C LYS A 34 14.24 -3.21 -6.55
N ASN A 35 13.84 -4.37 -6.01
CA ASN A 35 12.75 -5.16 -6.55
C ASN A 35 11.42 -4.41 -6.49
N LEU A 36 11.16 -3.69 -5.39
CA LEU A 36 9.97 -2.85 -5.26
C LEU A 36 9.98 -1.69 -6.27
N ASN A 37 11.10 -1.02 -6.50
CA ASN A 37 11.16 0.06 -7.50
C ASN A 37 10.97 -0.46 -8.94
N GLU A 38 11.52 -1.63 -9.28
CA GLU A 38 11.30 -2.27 -10.58
C GLU A 38 9.82 -2.64 -10.78
N LEU A 39 9.18 -3.19 -9.74
CA LEU A 39 7.75 -3.49 -9.76
C LEU A 39 6.91 -2.21 -9.90
N TRP A 40 7.23 -1.15 -9.14
CA TRP A 40 6.52 0.12 -9.23
C TRP A 40 6.64 0.72 -10.63
N GLY A 41 7.83 0.70 -11.23
CA GLY A 41 8.02 1.18 -12.60
C GLY A 41 7.12 0.46 -13.61
N SER A 42 6.92 -0.85 -13.42
CA SER A 42 6.04 -1.66 -14.27
C SER A 42 4.56 -1.32 -14.06
N LEU A 43 4.10 -1.30 -12.79
CA LEU A 43 2.71 -0.98 -12.45
C LEU A 43 2.33 0.46 -12.83
N ARG A 44 3.22 1.41 -12.61
CA ARG A 44 3.04 2.82 -12.99
C ARG A 44 2.85 2.96 -14.50
N LYS A 45 3.55 2.15 -15.30
CA LYS A 45 3.39 2.15 -16.75
C LYS A 45 2.04 1.55 -17.15
N GLU A 46 1.69 0.39 -16.58
CA GLU A 46 0.42 -0.30 -16.81
C GLU A 46 -0.77 0.63 -16.50
N GLU A 47 -0.80 1.24 -15.31
CA GLU A 47 -1.90 2.12 -14.87
C GLU A 47 -2.06 3.38 -15.75
N ARG A 48 -0.96 3.87 -16.35
CA ARG A 48 -1.00 5.01 -17.28
C ARG A 48 -1.56 4.63 -18.65
N GLU A 49 -1.37 3.38 -19.07
CA GLU A 49 -1.85 2.86 -20.35
C GLU A 49 -3.30 2.39 -20.24
N GLU A 50 -3.64 1.72 -19.14
CA GLU A 50 -4.94 1.15 -18.85
C GLU A 50 -5.30 1.40 -17.38
N LYS A 51 -6.18 2.38 -17.16
CA LYS A 51 -6.69 2.69 -15.81
C LYS A 51 -7.37 1.45 -15.25
N GLN A 52 -6.81 0.90 -14.17
CA GLN A 52 -7.36 -0.30 -13.56
C GLN A 52 -8.62 0.05 -12.76
N LEU A 53 -9.58 -0.87 -12.76
CA LEU A 53 -10.69 -0.80 -11.81
C LEU A 53 -10.13 -1.15 -10.42
N ILE A 54 -10.47 -0.32 -9.43
CA ILE A 54 -10.06 -0.56 -8.06
C ILE A 54 -11.09 -1.48 -7.41
N ASP A 55 -10.75 -2.76 -7.35
CA ASP A 55 -11.53 -3.81 -6.70
C ASP A 55 -10.64 -4.74 -5.85
N VAL A 56 -11.28 -5.73 -5.23
CA VAL A 56 -10.63 -6.72 -4.35
C VAL A 56 -9.62 -7.58 -5.11
N ASP A 57 -9.95 -7.98 -6.33
CA ASP A 57 -9.08 -8.75 -7.21
C ASP A 57 -7.80 -7.97 -7.55
N PHE A 58 -7.94 -6.67 -7.80
CA PHE A 58 -6.81 -5.79 -8.07
C PHE A 58 -5.88 -5.64 -6.85
N ILE A 59 -6.44 -5.55 -5.64
CA ILE A 59 -5.63 -5.51 -4.41
C ILE A 59 -4.86 -6.83 -4.23
N LEU A 60 -5.50 -7.98 -4.46
CA LEU A 60 -4.83 -9.29 -4.41
C LEU A 60 -3.77 -9.43 -5.49
N LYS A 61 -4.02 -8.90 -6.69
CA LYS A 61 -3.03 -8.82 -7.76
C LYS A 61 -1.80 -8.05 -7.29
N ILE A 62 -1.96 -6.85 -6.71
CA ILE A 62 -0.84 -6.08 -6.14
C ILE A 62 -0.10 -6.87 -5.07
N ASN A 63 -0.81 -7.47 -4.10
CA ASN A 63 -0.16 -8.25 -3.04
C ASN A 63 0.64 -9.44 -3.61
N GLY A 64 0.07 -10.14 -4.61
CA GLY A 64 0.72 -11.22 -5.32
C GLY A 64 1.99 -10.77 -6.04
N LEU A 65 1.93 -9.63 -6.75
CA LEU A 65 3.09 -9.06 -7.45
C LEU A 65 4.19 -8.61 -6.47
N VAL A 66 3.82 -7.98 -5.35
CA VAL A 66 4.78 -7.59 -4.30
C VAL A 66 5.45 -8.84 -3.71
N ALA A 67 4.67 -9.88 -3.40
CA ALA A 67 5.21 -11.12 -2.86
C ALA A 67 6.14 -11.84 -3.86
N GLU A 68 5.75 -11.93 -5.13
CA GLU A 68 6.57 -12.49 -6.20
C GLU A 68 7.90 -11.72 -6.34
N SER A 69 7.85 -10.39 -6.33
CA SER A 69 9.05 -9.54 -6.42
C SER A 69 10.04 -9.78 -5.28
N LEU A 70 9.58 -10.29 -4.13
CA LEU A 70 10.39 -10.56 -2.96
C LEU A 70 10.65 -12.06 -2.74
N ASN A 71 10.27 -12.93 -3.69
CA ASN A 71 10.33 -14.39 -3.55
C ASN A 71 9.67 -14.92 -2.26
N ILE A 72 8.56 -14.29 -1.87
CA ILE A 72 7.74 -14.69 -0.74
C ILE A 72 6.49 -15.34 -1.29
N THR A 73 6.06 -16.45 -0.70
CA THR A 73 4.75 -17.01 -1.02
C THR A 73 3.69 -16.04 -0.54
N PRO A 74 2.91 -15.38 -1.42
CA PRO A 74 1.83 -14.53 -0.97
C PRO A 74 0.87 -15.38 -0.15
N ARG A 75 0.50 -14.93 1.04
CA ARG A 75 -0.70 -15.44 1.69
C ARG A 75 -1.88 -14.88 0.91
N LYS A 76 -2.39 -15.66 -0.05
CA LYS A 76 -3.52 -15.31 -0.95
C LYS A 76 -4.87 -15.28 -0.23
N THR A 77 -4.91 -14.85 1.01
CA THR A 77 -6.12 -14.88 1.83
C THR A 77 -6.30 -13.53 2.49
N PHE A 78 -7.31 -12.79 2.03
CA PHE A 78 -7.98 -11.84 2.88
C PHE A 78 -8.57 -12.58 4.07
N LYS A 79 -8.61 -11.93 5.24
CA LYS A 79 -9.28 -12.51 6.40
C LYS A 79 -10.78 -12.67 6.16
N ASP A 80 -11.39 -11.81 5.35
CA ASP A 80 -12.80 -11.87 4.95
C ASP A 80 -13.05 -11.19 3.58
N ALA A 81 -12.74 -11.87 2.49
CA ALA A 81 -12.84 -11.33 1.12
C ALA A 81 -14.28 -10.91 0.75
N GLN A 82 -15.29 -11.67 1.22
CA GLN A 82 -16.67 -11.47 0.79
C GLN A 82 -17.33 -10.28 1.51
N ALA A 83 -17.01 -10.04 2.78
CA ALA A 83 -17.43 -8.79 3.44
C ALA A 83 -16.78 -7.57 2.77
N TRP A 84 -15.54 -7.73 2.32
CA TRP A 84 -14.76 -6.67 1.68
C TRP A 84 -15.29 -6.30 0.28
N ASP A 85 -15.64 -7.28 -0.55
CA ASP A 85 -16.31 -7.05 -1.84
C ASP A 85 -17.56 -6.21 -1.66
N ASN A 86 -18.40 -6.52 -0.67
CA ASN A 86 -19.62 -5.75 -0.40
C ASN A 86 -19.32 -4.30 -0.02
N VAL A 87 -18.26 -4.04 0.76
CA VAL A 87 -17.88 -2.68 1.16
C VAL A 87 -17.33 -1.90 -0.04
N ILE A 88 -16.43 -2.50 -0.82
CA ILE A 88 -15.92 -1.87 -2.03
C ILE A 88 -17.06 -1.62 -3.02
N GLU A 89 -17.91 -2.59 -3.32
CA GLU A 89 -19.03 -2.41 -4.25
C GLU A 89 -20.00 -1.32 -3.77
N THR A 90 -20.36 -1.30 -2.48
CA THR A 90 -21.28 -0.30 -1.95
C THR A 90 -20.70 1.12 -2.02
N GLU A 91 -19.44 1.28 -1.62
CA GLU A 91 -18.78 2.59 -1.56
C GLU A 91 -18.22 3.07 -2.91
N THR A 92 -17.87 2.16 -3.82
CA THR A 92 -17.42 2.52 -5.18
C THR A 92 -18.59 2.83 -6.12
N GLN A 93 -19.76 2.23 -5.90
CA GLN A 93 -20.97 2.47 -6.71
C GLN A 93 -21.78 3.67 -6.21
N GLU A 94 -21.75 3.96 -4.91
CA GLU A 94 -22.27 5.21 -4.37
C GLU A 94 -21.27 6.35 -4.60
N PHE A 95 -21.76 7.58 -4.66
CA PHE A 95 -21.02 8.78 -5.07
C PHE A 95 -19.76 9.12 -4.20
N SER A 96 -19.39 8.29 -3.21
CA SER A 96 -18.48 8.62 -2.11
C SER A 96 -17.00 8.79 -2.52
N ILE A 97 -16.46 7.95 -3.42
CA ILE A 97 -15.07 8.14 -3.90
C ILE A 97 -14.92 9.45 -4.69
N SER A 98 -15.96 9.85 -5.43
CA SER A 98 -15.90 11.07 -6.23
C SER A 98 -15.95 12.34 -5.37
N GLU A 99 -16.55 12.25 -4.18
CA GLU A 99 -16.71 13.36 -3.24
C GLU A 99 -15.46 13.60 -2.38
N ASP A 100 -14.79 12.54 -1.90
CA ASP A 100 -13.54 12.68 -1.11
C ASP A 100 -12.52 11.56 -1.37
N LYS A 101 -11.85 11.67 -2.52
CA LYS A 101 -10.74 10.77 -2.92
C LYS A 101 -9.59 10.72 -1.91
N TYR A 102 -9.36 11.79 -1.14
CA TYR A 102 -8.26 11.87 -0.20
C TYR A 102 -8.55 11.09 1.06
N HIS A 103 -9.76 11.21 1.60
CA HIS A 103 -10.17 10.38 2.71
C HIS A 103 -10.21 8.90 2.31
N TRP A 104 -10.78 8.60 1.13
CA TRP A 104 -10.98 7.22 0.68
C TRP A 104 -9.67 6.44 0.53
N ARG A 105 -8.62 7.03 -0.06
CA ARG A 105 -7.30 6.38 -0.15
C ARG A 105 -6.68 6.09 1.21
N CYS A 106 -6.88 6.98 2.19
CA CYS A 106 -6.33 6.88 3.53
C CYS A 106 -7.07 5.82 4.35
N TRP A 107 -8.40 5.79 4.21
CA TRP A 107 -9.24 4.77 4.81
C TRP A 107 -8.87 3.38 4.26
N MET A 108 -8.76 3.24 2.94
CA MET A 108 -8.32 2.00 2.30
C MET A 108 -6.94 1.57 2.77
N PHE A 109 -5.98 2.50 2.88
CA PHE A 109 -4.66 2.18 3.44
C PHE A 109 -4.77 1.57 4.84
N SER A 110 -5.54 2.21 5.71
CA SER A 110 -5.73 1.82 7.11
C SER A 110 -6.37 0.44 7.22
N GLU A 111 -7.41 0.22 6.44
CA GLU A 111 -8.19 -1.00 6.45
C GLU A 111 -7.41 -2.18 5.87
N LEU A 112 -6.68 -1.96 4.76
CA LEU A 112 -5.78 -2.95 4.20
C LEU A 112 -4.70 -3.38 5.21
N TYR A 113 -4.11 -2.40 5.91
CA TYR A 113 -3.05 -2.66 6.87
C TYR A 113 -3.55 -3.45 8.09
N TRP A 114 -4.66 -3.03 8.70
CA TRP A 114 -5.11 -3.59 9.97
C TRP A 114 -5.90 -4.88 9.83
N ASN A 115 -6.83 -4.92 8.90
CA ASN A 115 -7.86 -5.95 8.87
C ASN A 115 -7.59 -6.98 7.77
N GLN A 116 -7.07 -6.56 6.63
CA GLN A 116 -7.17 -7.37 5.42
C GLN A 116 -5.89 -8.12 5.06
N LEU A 117 -4.72 -7.51 5.25
CA LEU A 117 -3.43 -8.13 4.92
C LEU A 117 -2.78 -8.83 6.12
N GLU A 118 -2.20 -10.01 5.89
CA GLU A 118 -1.42 -10.74 6.91
C GLU A 118 0.09 -10.53 6.80
N THR A 119 0.60 -10.37 5.57
CA THR A 119 2.04 -10.21 5.26
C THR A 119 2.21 -9.09 4.23
N LEU A 120 3.41 -8.51 4.14
CA LEU A 120 3.75 -7.45 3.17
C LEU A 120 2.77 -6.26 3.23
N LYS A 121 2.28 -5.96 4.43
CA LYS A 121 1.20 -5.00 4.66
C LYS A 121 1.57 -3.63 4.13
N ILE A 122 2.73 -3.11 4.56
CA ILE A 122 3.13 -1.75 4.26
C ILE A 122 3.39 -1.58 2.77
N SER A 123 4.13 -2.48 2.14
CA SER A 123 4.40 -2.41 0.71
C SER A 123 3.12 -2.52 -0.11
N THR A 124 2.27 -3.49 0.19
CA THR A 124 1.01 -3.66 -0.55
C THR A 124 0.12 -2.43 -0.38
N CYS A 125 -0.06 -1.93 0.84
CA CYS A 125 -0.84 -0.71 1.09
C CYS A 125 -0.24 0.50 0.36
N TRP A 126 1.09 0.65 0.35
CA TRP A 126 1.77 1.78 -0.32
C TRP A 126 1.64 1.75 -1.83
N PHE A 127 1.76 0.56 -2.43
CA PHE A 127 1.55 0.35 -3.85
C PHE A 127 0.11 0.67 -4.24
N PHE A 128 -0.84 0.13 -3.49
CA PHE A 128 -2.25 0.42 -3.70
C PHE A 128 -2.55 1.92 -3.59
N TYR A 129 -2.04 2.58 -2.53
CA TYR A 129 -2.21 4.02 -2.32
C TYR A 129 -1.72 4.85 -3.51
N ASN A 130 -0.57 4.51 -4.08
CA ASN A 130 -0.04 5.22 -5.23
C ASN A 130 -0.71 4.85 -6.55
N VAL A 131 -1.16 3.60 -6.74
CA VAL A 131 -2.00 3.27 -7.89
C VAL A 131 -3.30 4.07 -7.84
N PHE A 132 -3.98 4.11 -6.69
CA PHE A 132 -5.17 4.93 -6.48
C PHE A 132 -4.91 6.39 -6.86
N ASN A 133 -3.78 6.95 -6.41
CA ASN A 133 -3.41 8.31 -6.77
C ASN A 133 -3.32 8.49 -8.30
N LEU A 134 -2.66 7.57 -9.01
CA LEU A 134 -2.56 7.62 -10.47
C LEU A 134 -3.93 7.51 -11.16
N THR A 135 -4.76 6.53 -10.77
CA THR A 135 -6.09 6.29 -11.36
C THR A 135 -6.96 7.55 -11.32
N TYR A 136 -6.92 8.25 -10.18
CA TYR A 136 -7.74 9.43 -9.91
C TYR A 136 -7.07 10.79 -10.12
N GLY A 137 -5.84 10.82 -10.63
CA GLY A 137 -5.10 12.04 -10.98
C GLY A 137 -4.53 12.82 -9.78
N LEU A 138 -4.27 12.14 -8.67
CA LEU A 138 -3.57 12.66 -7.51
C LEU A 138 -2.04 12.45 -7.66
N PRO A 139 -1.20 13.23 -6.95
CA PRO A 139 0.24 13.03 -6.98
C PRO A 139 0.66 11.69 -6.36
N GLU A 140 1.72 11.09 -6.91
CA GLU A 140 2.42 9.98 -6.27
C GLU A 140 3.12 10.48 -5.00
N GLU A 141 3.06 9.70 -3.93
CA GLU A 141 3.55 10.06 -2.60
C GLU A 141 4.63 9.07 -2.13
N TRP A 142 5.68 9.62 -1.51
CA TRP A 142 6.85 8.87 -1.05
C TRP A 142 7.12 9.15 0.41
N LEU A 143 7.12 8.08 1.23
CA LEU A 143 7.48 8.17 2.64
C LEU A 143 8.88 8.79 2.77
N VAL A 144 9.04 9.75 3.68
CA VAL A 144 10.34 10.35 3.95
C VAL A 144 11.10 9.47 4.94
N MET A 145 12.34 9.12 4.61
CA MET A 145 13.21 8.28 5.47
C MET A 145 13.29 8.79 6.92
N GLY A 146 13.39 10.11 7.11
CA GLY A 146 13.46 10.73 8.44
C GLY A 146 12.16 10.70 9.24
N LYS A 147 11.04 10.25 8.65
CA LYS A 147 9.72 10.16 9.28
C LYS A 147 9.25 8.74 9.56
N ILE A 148 10.08 7.71 9.32
CA ILE A 148 9.71 6.31 9.56
C ILE A 148 9.23 6.08 11.01
N GLY A 149 9.92 6.67 11.99
CA GLY A 149 9.53 6.54 13.40
C GLY A 149 8.11 7.06 13.66
N ASP A 150 7.89 8.34 13.38
CA ASP A 150 6.58 8.99 13.54
C ASP A 150 5.48 8.28 12.74
N PHE A 151 5.80 7.81 11.54
CA PHE A 151 4.90 7.03 10.68
C PHE A 151 4.45 5.75 11.38
N LEU A 152 5.39 4.95 11.88
CA LEU A 152 5.10 3.68 12.54
C LEU A 152 4.37 3.88 13.88
N ASP A 153 4.77 4.91 14.64
CA ASP A 153 4.12 5.26 15.91
C ASP A 153 2.66 5.65 15.68
N SER A 154 2.41 6.56 14.73
CA SER A 154 1.04 6.96 14.40
C SER A 154 0.23 5.84 13.77
N LEU A 155 0.83 5.03 12.90
CA LEU A 155 0.14 3.88 12.30
C LEU A 155 -0.27 2.90 13.38
N SER A 156 0.59 2.62 14.36
CA SER A 156 0.28 1.74 15.50
C SER A 156 -0.85 2.29 16.39
N GLY A 157 -0.94 3.62 16.52
CA GLY A 157 -1.94 4.30 17.33
C GLY A 157 -3.31 4.47 16.66
N SER A 158 -3.40 4.37 15.32
CA SER A 158 -4.66 4.59 14.60
C SER A 158 -5.67 3.46 14.82
N GLY A 159 -5.19 2.22 14.93
CA GLY A 159 -6.04 1.02 14.96
C GLY A 159 -6.82 0.78 13.65
N PRO A 160 -7.59 -0.33 13.56
CA PRO A 160 -8.49 -0.56 12.44
C PRO A 160 -9.56 0.54 12.37
N PRO A 161 -9.94 1.04 11.19
CA PRO A 161 -10.97 2.06 11.09
C PRO A 161 -12.33 1.47 11.49
N LEU A 162 -12.78 1.73 12.73
CA LEU A 162 -14.11 1.33 13.20
C LEU A 162 -15.18 2.40 12.91
N PHE A 163 -14.76 3.67 12.78
CA PHE A 163 -15.55 4.87 12.45
C PHE A 163 -14.63 5.94 11.81
N ASP A 164 -15.20 6.94 11.13
CA ASP A 164 -14.53 8.05 10.38
C ASP A 164 -13.35 8.77 11.08
N GLY A 165 -13.17 8.59 12.40
CA GLY A 165 -12.15 9.27 13.21
C GLY A 165 -10.83 8.53 13.41
N GLN A 166 -10.64 7.34 12.85
CA GLN A 166 -9.43 6.51 13.04
C GLN A 166 -8.59 6.30 11.76
N THR A 167 -8.95 7.00 10.69
CA THR A 167 -8.20 6.94 9.42
C THR A 167 -6.77 7.44 9.63
N PHE A 168 -5.80 6.60 9.29
CA PHE A 168 -4.40 6.98 9.21
C PHE A 168 -4.14 7.74 7.90
N TYR A 169 -3.35 8.82 7.94
CA TYR A 169 -3.07 9.69 6.80
C TYR A 169 -1.59 9.56 6.36
N PRO A 170 -1.27 8.64 5.42
CA PRO A 170 0.09 8.43 4.95
C PRO A 170 0.81 9.70 4.46
N GLU A 171 0.08 10.62 3.83
CA GLU A 171 0.61 11.85 3.24
C GLU A 171 1.30 12.78 4.24
N GLU A 172 0.93 12.72 5.52
CA GLU A 172 1.56 13.54 6.57
C GLU A 172 3.05 13.19 6.75
N TYR A 173 3.42 11.98 6.32
CA TYR A 173 4.78 11.44 6.40
C TYR A 173 5.53 11.49 5.07
N CYS A 174 4.91 12.06 4.03
CA CYS A 174 5.48 12.18 2.70
C CYS A 174 6.21 13.52 2.50
N GLY A 175 7.06 13.55 1.47
CA GLY A 175 7.82 14.73 1.06
C GLY A 175 7.14 15.44 -0.10
N LYS A 176 7.08 16.77 -0.05
CA LYS A 176 6.63 17.62 -1.18
C LYS A 176 7.68 17.73 -2.27
#